data_AF-A0A0W7TH23-F1
#
_entry.id   AF-A0A0W7TH23-F1
#
_cell.length_a   1.000
_cell.length_b   1.000
_cell.length_c   1.000
_cell.angle_alpha   90.00
_cell.angle_beta   90.00
_cell.angle_gamma   90.00
#
_symmetry.space_group_name_H-M   'P 1'
#
loop_
_entity.id
_entity.type
_entity.pdbx_description
1 polymer ?
#
loop_
_entity_poly.entity_id
_entity_poly.type
_entity_poly.pdbx_seq_one_letter_code
_entity_poly.pdbx_strand_id
1 'polypeptide(L)'
;MFMMMSVILVMRGRNFLGGACFSMAALTKFFPVFLLFPLVAYVLSRRKGDLKTGAADVAMAAAGVAAVALIIFAPQIIDGNIADAFRFISDRTGSSSGSGSSSVLSFVIGRSRIIVYLLVIAASALVARAIYRADAKDLDTALLRGSMITMALTMAYPPATQYICVVVPLLAVYAVSINRDYMLSWKLLAVGATVVMTVSLSTHLLPIAVSTGWIEVSSLAHFFDVWNAGGTWSVWNVQFVIGSIFQYFGSFSILLFAYYGRFRRYLAERRGADPA
;
A
#
# COMPACT_ATOMS: atom_id res chain seq x y z
N MET A 1 1.44 7.11 -6.77
CA MET A 1 0.63 7.96 -7.68
C MET A 1 -0.32 7.17 -8.57
N PHE A 2 0.14 6.20 -9.38
CA PHE A 2 -0.75 5.43 -10.27
C PHE A 2 -1.94 4.77 -9.57
N MET A 3 -1.74 4.24 -8.36
CA MET A 3 -2.85 3.64 -7.59
C MET A 3 -3.95 4.65 -7.26
N MET A 4 -3.59 5.87 -6.86
CA MET A 4 -4.57 6.92 -6.57
C MET A 4 -5.33 7.34 -7.82
N MET A 5 -4.64 7.44 -8.96
CA MET A 5 -5.31 7.66 -10.25
C MET A 5 -6.27 6.52 -10.60
N SER A 6 -5.87 5.26 -10.37
CA SER A 6 -6.76 4.12 -10.57
C SER A 6 -8.04 4.26 -9.76
N VAL A 7 -7.93 4.57 -8.45
CA VAL A 7 -9.10 4.80 -7.58
C VAL A 7 -10.00 5.92 -8.14
N ILE A 8 -9.42 7.08 -8.46
CA ILE A 8 -10.19 8.24 -8.96
C ILE A 8 -10.85 7.96 -10.31
N LEU A 9 -10.16 7.28 -11.22
CA LEU A 9 -10.69 6.95 -12.55
C LEU A 9 -11.83 5.93 -12.46
N VAL A 10 -11.69 4.92 -11.60
CA VAL A 10 -12.76 3.96 -11.30
C VAL A 10 -13.97 4.68 -10.69
N MET A 11 -13.75 5.60 -9.74
CA MET A 11 -14.83 6.43 -9.17
C MET A 11 -15.57 7.22 -10.24
N ARG A 12 -14.83 7.79 -11.21
CA ARG A 12 -15.40 8.52 -12.36
C ARG A 12 -15.95 7.64 -13.48
N GLY A 13 -15.98 6.32 -13.30
CA GLY A 13 -16.49 5.36 -14.29
C GLY A 13 -15.60 5.13 -15.50
N ARG A 14 -14.36 5.63 -15.49
CA ARG A 14 -13.36 5.37 -16.53
C ARG A 14 -12.63 4.06 -16.24
N ASN A 15 -13.37 2.95 -16.24
CA ASN A 15 -12.90 1.64 -15.75
C ASN A 15 -11.68 1.11 -16.52
N PHE A 16 -11.63 1.27 -17.85
CA PHE A 16 -10.47 0.87 -18.66
C PHE A 16 -9.20 1.60 -18.24
N LEU A 17 -9.23 2.93 -18.16
CA LEU A 17 -8.08 3.74 -17.72
C LEU A 17 -7.73 3.46 -16.24
N GLY A 18 -8.76 3.22 -15.41
CA GLY A 18 -8.58 2.79 -14.03
C GLY A 18 -7.78 1.49 -13.93
N GLY A 19 -8.12 0.50 -14.76
CA GLY A 19 -7.37 -0.75 -14.90
C GLY A 19 -5.95 -0.56 -15.43
N ALA A 20 -5.77 0.28 -16.45
CA ALA A 20 -4.45 0.63 -16.98
C ALA A 20 -3.53 1.23 -15.90
N CYS A 21 -4.04 2.21 -15.13
CA CYS A 21 -3.30 2.78 -14.00
C CYS A 21 -3.07 1.77 -12.86
N PHE A 22 -4.01 0.85 -12.63
CA PHE A 22 -3.83 -0.23 -11.66
C PHE A 22 -2.66 -1.15 -12.05
N SER A 23 -2.58 -1.53 -13.32
CA SER A 23 -1.50 -2.36 -13.86
C SER A 23 -0.13 -1.69 -13.70
N MET A 24 -0.01 -0.40 -14.08
CA MET A 24 1.20 0.38 -13.81
C MET A 24 1.59 0.34 -12.33
N ALA A 25 0.61 0.52 -11.42
CA ALA A 25 0.85 0.51 -9.99
C ALA A 25 1.33 -0.88 -9.50
N ALA A 26 0.63 -1.94 -9.88
CA ALA A 26 0.87 -3.32 -9.48
C ALA A 26 2.19 -3.90 -10.04
N LEU A 27 2.57 -3.50 -11.26
CA LEU A 27 3.82 -3.92 -11.89
C LEU A 27 5.02 -3.12 -11.37
N THR A 28 4.83 -1.86 -10.96
CA THR A 28 5.88 -1.09 -10.29
C THR A 28 6.15 -1.63 -8.87
N LYS A 29 5.09 -2.02 -8.16
CA LYS A 29 5.14 -2.61 -6.82
C LYS A 29 3.97 -3.57 -6.64
N PHE A 30 4.17 -4.69 -5.95
CA PHE A 30 3.13 -5.72 -5.76
C PHE A 30 1.93 -5.30 -4.88
N PHE A 31 2.09 -4.32 -3.99
CA PHE A 31 1.10 -3.96 -2.95
C PHE A 31 -0.28 -3.46 -3.43
N PRO A 32 -0.38 -2.66 -4.51
CA PRO A 32 -1.66 -2.29 -5.11
C PRO A 32 -2.56 -3.49 -5.44
N VAL A 33 -2.01 -4.69 -5.64
CA VAL A 33 -2.80 -5.92 -5.86
C VAL A 33 -3.78 -6.18 -4.71
N PHE A 34 -3.43 -5.81 -3.48
CA PHE A 34 -4.35 -5.96 -2.34
C PHE A 34 -5.62 -5.10 -2.47
N LEU A 35 -5.63 -4.07 -3.33
CA LEU A 35 -6.83 -3.26 -3.62
C LEU A 35 -7.72 -3.81 -4.73
N LEU A 36 -7.35 -4.95 -5.33
CA LEU A 36 -8.13 -5.60 -6.37
C LEU A 36 -9.58 -5.86 -5.92
N PHE A 37 -9.77 -6.49 -4.75
CA PHE A 37 -11.11 -6.81 -4.25
C PHE A 37 -11.95 -5.55 -3.96
N PRO A 38 -11.45 -4.52 -3.22
CA PRO A 38 -12.15 -3.26 -3.04
C PRO A 38 -12.59 -2.59 -4.35
N LEU A 39 -11.71 -2.54 -5.35
CA LEU A 39 -12.00 -1.91 -6.64
C LEU A 39 -13.08 -2.68 -7.41
N VAL A 40 -12.95 -4.02 -7.51
CA VAL A 40 -13.95 -4.85 -8.18
C VAL A 40 -15.30 -4.74 -7.48
N ALA A 41 -15.32 -4.81 -6.14
CA ALA A 41 -16.55 -4.66 -5.37
C ALA A 41 -17.19 -3.28 -5.57
N TYR A 42 -16.41 -2.21 -5.65
CA TYR A 42 -16.92 -0.87 -5.94
C TYR A 42 -17.59 -0.80 -7.31
N VAL A 43 -16.92 -1.31 -8.36
CA VAL A 43 -17.46 -1.30 -9.73
C VAL A 43 -18.80 -2.06 -9.79
N LEU A 44 -18.86 -3.24 -9.19
CA LEU A 44 -20.09 -4.04 -9.13
C LEU A 44 -21.18 -3.37 -8.28
N SER A 45 -20.81 -2.77 -7.14
CA SER A 45 -21.74 -2.10 -6.24
C SER A 45 -22.40 -0.88 -6.88
N ARG A 46 -21.67 -0.14 -7.72
CA ARG A 46 -22.20 1.02 -8.45
C ARG A 46 -23.31 0.64 -9.45
N ARG A 47 -23.31 -0.60 -9.92
CA ARG A 47 -24.31 -1.16 -10.85
C ARG A 47 -25.24 -2.16 -10.18
N LYS A 48 -25.48 -2.03 -8.86
CA LYS A 48 -26.49 -2.82 -8.14
C LYS A 48 -27.84 -2.73 -8.86
N GLY A 49 -28.29 -3.86 -9.41
CA GLY A 49 -29.51 -3.95 -10.22
C GLY A 49 -29.25 -4.31 -11.69
N ASP A 50 -28.05 -4.05 -12.21
CA ASP A 50 -27.62 -4.44 -13.55
C ASP A 50 -26.23 -5.09 -13.50
N LEU A 51 -26.22 -6.37 -13.11
CA LEU A 51 -25.00 -7.17 -13.00
C LEU A 51 -24.30 -7.35 -14.35
N LYS A 52 -25.03 -7.30 -15.46
CA LYS A 52 -24.46 -7.44 -16.81
C LYS A 52 -23.58 -6.24 -17.13
N THR A 53 -24.09 -5.03 -16.90
CA THR A 53 -23.30 -3.80 -17.07
C THR A 53 -22.16 -3.72 -16.06
N GLY A 54 -22.38 -4.15 -14.81
CA GLY A 54 -21.31 -4.24 -13.81
C GLY A 54 -20.18 -5.19 -14.21
N ALA A 55 -20.51 -6.37 -14.74
CA ALA A 55 -19.53 -7.34 -15.24
C ALA A 55 -18.79 -6.81 -16.47
N ALA A 56 -19.48 -6.13 -17.38
CA ALA A 56 -18.84 -5.46 -18.52
C ALA A 56 -17.86 -4.38 -18.07
N ASP A 57 -18.23 -3.58 -17.07
CA ASP A 57 -17.37 -2.55 -16.46
C ASP A 57 -16.10 -3.16 -15.84
N VAL A 58 -16.22 -4.31 -15.14
CA VAL A 58 -15.06 -5.06 -14.61
C VAL A 58 -14.20 -5.62 -15.75
N ALA A 59 -14.82 -6.18 -16.79
CA ALA A 59 -14.11 -6.69 -17.97
C ALA A 59 -13.33 -5.57 -18.68
N MET A 60 -13.89 -4.37 -18.78
CA MET A 60 -13.19 -3.19 -19.31
C MET A 60 -11.97 -2.81 -18.46
N ALA A 61 -12.08 -2.87 -17.14
CA ALA A 61 -10.91 -2.66 -16.27
C ALA A 61 -9.85 -3.76 -16.47
N ALA A 62 -10.26 -5.03 -16.56
CA ALA A 62 -9.35 -6.15 -16.83
C ALA A 62 -8.65 -6.01 -18.19
N ALA A 63 -9.37 -5.56 -19.23
CA ALA A 63 -8.79 -5.26 -20.53
C ALA A 63 -7.72 -4.15 -20.45
N GLY A 64 -7.99 -3.08 -19.67
CA GLY A 64 -7.01 -2.03 -19.41
C GLY A 64 -5.77 -2.55 -18.67
N VAL A 65 -5.94 -3.46 -17.71
CA VAL A 65 -4.82 -4.12 -17.02
C VAL A 65 -3.97 -4.92 -17.99
N ALA A 66 -4.61 -5.77 -18.80
CA ALA A 66 -3.96 -6.64 -19.76
C ALA A 66 -3.22 -5.85 -20.85
N ALA A 67 -3.83 -4.80 -21.40
CA ALA A 67 -3.22 -3.97 -22.43
C ALA A 67 -1.90 -3.34 -21.96
N VAL A 68 -1.91 -2.73 -20.76
CA VAL A 68 -0.69 -2.15 -20.19
C VAL A 68 0.35 -3.21 -19.81
N ALA A 69 -0.09 -4.33 -19.23
CA ALA A 69 0.82 -5.42 -18.88
C ALA A 69 1.53 -5.98 -20.13
N LEU A 70 0.81 -6.18 -21.22
CA LEU A 70 1.38 -6.61 -22.50
C LEU A 70 2.40 -5.62 -23.04
N ILE A 71 2.11 -4.31 -22.98
CA ILE A 71 3.06 -3.28 -23.44
C ILE A 71 4.33 -3.30 -22.58
N ILE A 72 4.21 -3.42 -21.27
CA ILE A 72 5.36 -3.44 -20.35
C ILE A 72 6.20 -4.70 -20.53
N PHE A 73 5.56 -5.86 -20.68
CA PHE A 73 6.24 -7.14 -20.84
C PHE A 73 6.63 -7.46 -22.28
N ALA A 74 6.27 -6.63 -23.27
CA ALA A 74 6.56 -6.89 -24.67
C ALA A 74 8.05 -7.17 -24.93
N PRO A 75 9.02 -6.41 -24.38
CA PRO A 75 10.44 -6.73 -24.56
C PRO A 75 10.80 -8.14 -24.05
N GLN A 76 10.34 -8.50 -22.85
CA GLN A 76 10.63 -9.80 -22.22
C GLN A 76 9.92 -10.96 -22.91
N ILE A 77 8.76 -10.72 -23.53
CA ILE A 77 8.06 -11.69 -24.37
C ILE A 77 8.86 -11.95 -25.66
N ILE A 78 9.34 -10.87 -26.31
CA ILE A 78 10.16 -10.95 -27.54
C ILE A 78 11.48 -11.68 -27.25
N ASP A 79 12.10 -11.39 -26.12
CA ASP A 79 13.37 -12.00 -25.70
C ASP A 79 13.20 -13.43 -25.13
N GLY A 80 11.97 -13.93 -25.03
CA GLY A 80 11.68 -15.27 -24.49
C GLY A 80 11.96 -15.43 -22.99
N ASN A 81 12.11 -14.33 -22.24
CA ASN A 81 12.55 -14.33 -20.85
C ASN A 81 11.47 -13.82 -19.87
N ILE A 82 10.22 -14.25 -20.07
CA ILE A 82 9.08 -13.87 -19.22
C ILE A 82 9.27 -14.35 -17.77
N ALA A 83 9.88 -15.52 -17.57
CA ALA A 83 10.08 -16.09 -16.25
C ALA A 83 10.92 -15.17 -15.34
N ASP A 84 11.97 -14.54 -15.91
CA ASP A 84 12.80 -13.60 -15.18
C ASP A 84 12.03 -12.33 -14.78
N ALA A 85 11.04 -11.93 -15.60
CA ALA A 85 10.17 -10.80 -15.31
C ALA A 85 9.29 -11.02 -14.06
N PHE A 86 9.06 -12.28 -13.65
CA PHE A 86 8.30 -12.63 -12.45
C PHE A 86 9.17 -13.05 -11.25
N ARG A 87 10.50 -13.09 -11.39
CA ARG A 87 11.42 -13.42 -10.27
C ARG A 87 11.22 -12.51 -9.06
N PHE A 88 10.82 -11.26 -9.27
CA PHE A 88 10.53 -10.36 -8.15
C PHE A 88 9.41 -10.88 -7.22
N ILE A 89 8.48 -11.71 -7.71
CA ILE A 89 7.43 -12.31 -6.88
C ILE A 89 8.04 -13.43 -6.02
N SER A 90 8.85 -14.31 -6.62
CA SER A 90 9.54 -15.37 -5.89
C SER A 90 10.54 -14.81 -4.87
N ASP A 91 11.23 -13.72 -5.18
CA ASP A 91 12.17 -13.03 -4.28
C ASP A 91 11.48 -12.46 -3.05
N ARG A 92 10.19 -12.12 -3.16
CA ARG A 92 9.37 -11.65 -2.02
C ARG A 92 8.95 -12.79 -1.10
N THR A 93 8.83 -13.99 -1.65
CA THR A 93 8.58 -15.24 -0.91
C THR A 93 9.87 -15.93 -0.45
N GLY A 94 11.03 -15.37 -0.80
CA GLY A 94 12.35 -15.94 -0.57
C GLY A 94 12.51 -16.46 0.85
N SER A 95 12.70 -17.78 0.93
CA SER A 95 12.93 -18.54 2.14
C SER A 95 14.04 -17.89 2.96
N SER A 96 13.79 -17.62 4.24
CA SER A 96 14.84 -17.47 5.24
C SER A 96 15.55 -18.81 5.42
N SER A 97 16.25 -19.31 4.41
CA SER A 97 17.10 -20.51 4.48
C SER A 97 18.44 -20.16 5.12
N GLY A 98 18.38 -19.56 6.31
CA GLY A 98 19.52 -19.21 7.14
C GLY A 98 19.41 -19.89 8.50
N SER A 99 20.34 -20.83 8.74
CA SER A 99 20.75 -21.41 10.03
C SER A 99 19.72 -22.17 10.88
N GLY A 100 19.69 -23.51 10.70
CA GLY A 100 20.21 -24.40 11.75
C GLY A 100 19.48 -24.53 13.08
N SER A 101 18.19 -24.24 13.19
CA SER A 101 17.40 -24.69 14.35
C SER A 101 16.00 -25.15 13.96
N SER A 102 15.71 -26.42 14.25
CA SER A 102 14.42 -27.09 14.06
C SER A 102 13.38 -26.62 15.09
N SER A 103 13.05 -25.33 15.09
CA SER A 103 12.00 -24.76 15.94
C SER A 103 10.82 -24.28 15.09
N VAL A 104 9.59 -24.48 15.57
CA VAL A 104 8.38 -23.90 14.95
C VAL A 104 8.51 -22.38 14.78
N LEU A 105 9.28 -21.73 15.65
CA LEU A 105 9.58 -20.30 15.60
C LEU A 105 10.40 -19.92 14.35
N SER A 106 11.42 -20.69 13.96
CA SER A 106 12.21 -20.41 12.74
C SER A 106 11.38 -20.61 11.47
N PHE A 107 10.47 -21.59 11.48
CA PHE A 107 9.50 -21.80 10.41
C PHE A 107 8.48 -20.65 10.28
N VAL A 108 7.93 -20.18 11.41
CA VAL A 108 6.97 -19.07 11.45
C VAL A 108 7.64 -17.76 11.05
N ILE A 109 8.85 -17.47 11.54
CA ILE A 109 9.61 -16.29 11.15
C ILE A 109 9.94 -16.34 9.64
N GLY A 110 10.33 -17.50 9.12
CA GLY A 110 10.66 -17.71 7.72
C GLY A 110 9.48 -17.60 6.74
N ARG A 111 8.25 -17.81 7.20
CA ARG A 111 7.02 -17.75 6.37
C ARG A 111 6.02 -16.66 6.79
N SER A 112 6.37 -15.86 7.80
CA SER A 112 5.54 -14.80 8.37
C SER A 112 5.00 -13.83 7.32
N ARG A 113 5.81 -13.42 6.32
CA ARG A 113 5.37 -12.56 5.22
C ARG A 113 4.23 -13.16 4.40
N ILE A 114 4.33 -14.44 4.04
CA ILE A 114 3.30 -15.13 3.25
C ILE A 114 2.00 -15.18 4.03
N ILE A 115 2.08 -15.57 5.32
CA ILE A 115 0.91 -15.63 6.21
C ILE A 115 0.25 -14.25 6.31
N VAL A 116 1.03 -13.18 6.54
CA VAL A 116 0.48 -11.82 6.61
C VAL A 116 -0.16 -11.41 5.29
N TYR A 117 0.46 -11.67 4.15
CA TYR A 117 -0.14 -11.32 2.85
C TYR A 117 -1.45 -12.08 2.58
N LEU A 118 -1.55 -13.35 2.99
CA LEU A 118 -2.80 -14.10 2.93
C LEU A 118 -3.87 -13.50 3.86
N LEU A 119 -3.49 -13.10 5.08
CA LEU A 119 -4.40 -12.42 6.00
C LEU A 119 -4.88 -11.07 5.45
N VAL A 120 -3.99 -10.31 4.80
CA VAL A 120 -4.35 -9.05 4.16
C VAL A 120 -5.28 -9.28 2.96
N ILE A 121 -5.08 -10.33 2.17
CA ILE A 121 -6.01 -10.72 1.10
C ILE A 121 -7.39 -11.05 1.68
N ALA A 122 -7.45 -11.85 2.74
CA ALA A 122 -8.71 -12.17 3.41
C ALA A 122 -9.38 -10.91 3.95
N ALA A 123 -8.64 -10.02 4.61
CA ALA A 123 -9.16 -8.75 5.09
C ALA A 123 -9.63 -7.83 3.95
N SER A 124 -8.91 -7.79 2.84
CA SER A 124 -9.29 -7.06 1.63
C SER A 124 -10.62 -7.56 1.05
N ALA A 125 -10.83 -8.88 1.03
CA ALA A 125 -12.11 -9.46 0.63
C ALA A 125 -13.25 -9.09 1.61
N LEU A 126 -12.99 -9.04 2.92
CA LEU A 126 -13.97 -8.57 3.91
C LEU A 126 -14.33 -7.09 3.72
N VAL A 127 -13.33 -6.24 3.44
CA VAL A 127 -13.53 -4.83 3.10
C VAL A 127 -14.33 -4.70 1.81
N ALA A 128 -14.01 -5.50 0.79
CA ALA A 128 -14.74 -5.55 -0.47
C ALA A 128 -16.21 -5.91 -0.26
N ARG A 129 -16.51 -6.89 0.60
CA ARG A 129 -17.88 -7.22 1.00
C ARG A 129 -18.60 -6.04 1.67
N ALA A 130 -17.90 -5.27 2.50
CA ALA A 130 -18.46 -4.07 3.13
C ALA A 130 -18.76 -2.97 2.09
N ILE A 131 -17.86 -2.72 1.14
CA ILE A 131 -18.07 -1.79 0.03
C ILE A 131 -19.23 -2.24 -0.86
N TYR A 132 -19.30 -3.54 -1.18
CA TYR A 132 -20.40 -4.10 -1.95
C TYR A 132 -21.74 -3.96 -1.25
N ARG A 133 -21.78 -3.83 0.08
CA ARG A 133 -23.02 -3.61 0.83
C ARG A 133 -23.34 -2.14 1.09
N ALA A 134 -22.41 -1.22 0.82
CA ALA A 134 -22.62 0.20 1.03
C ALA A 134 -23.70 0.77 0.11
N ASP A 135 -24.43 1.78 0.59
CA ASP A 135 -25.42 2.51 -0.19
C ASP A 135 -24.75 3.37 -1.26
N ALA A 136 -25.47 3.63 -2.35
CA ALA A 136 -24.95 4.38 -3.49
C ALA A 136 -24.42 5.77 -3.10
N LYS A 137 -25.08 6.43 -2.13
CA LYS A 137 -24.69 7.76 -1.63
C LYS A 137 -23.32 7.76 -0.94
N ASP A 138 -22.96 6.66 -0.28
CA ASP A 138 -21.74 6.55 0.53
C ASP A 138 -20.66 5.69 -0.14
N LEU A 139 -20.90 5.24 -1.37
CA LEU A 139 -20.07 4.23 -2.03
C LEU A 139 -18.63 4.71 -2.25
N ASP A 140 -18.46 5.96 -2.66
CA ASP A 140 -17.15 6.61 -2.87
C ASP A 140 -16.36 6.70 -1.56
N THR A 141 -17.02 7.14 -0.49
CA THR A 141 -16.47 7.19 0.86
C THR A 141 -16.09 5.80 1.35
N ALA A 142 -16.93 4.79 1.08
CA ALA A 142 -16.66 3.40 1.43
C ALA A 142 -15.44 2.85 0.69
N LEU A 143 -15.26 3.17 -0.60
CA LEU A 143 -14.08 2.78 -1.37
C LEU A 143 -12.81 3.44 -0.82
N LEU A 144 -12.82 4.75 -0.59
CA LEU A 144 -11.65 5.46 -0.06
C LEU A 144 -11.25 4.92 1.30
N ARG A 145 -12.22 4.77 2.22
CA ARG A 145 -12.00 4.21 3.55
C ARG A 145 -11.51 2.76 3.49
N GLY A 146 -12.16 1.93 2.67
CA GLY A 146 -11.78 0.53 2.50
C GLY A 146 -10.38 0.38 1.91
N SER A 147 -10.02 1.24 0.96
CA SER A 147 -8.68 1.27 0.38
C SER A 147 -7.63 1.67 1.41
N MET A 148 -7.91 2.69 2.24
CA MET A 148 -7.02 3.07 3.34
C MET A 148 -6.83 1.95 4.37
N ILE A 149 -7.92 1.29 4.80
CA ILE A 149 -7.85 0.18 5.76
C ILE A 149 -7.01 -0.96 5.19
N THR A 150 -7.28 -1.34 3.94
CA THR A 150 -6.57 -2.43 3.27
C THR A 150 -5.08 -2.11 3.15
N MET A 151 -4.72 -0.89 2.74
CA MET A 151 -3.32 -0.49 2.64
C MET A 151 -2.66 -0.32 4.01
N ALA A 152 -3.36 0.18 5.04
CA ALA A 152 -2.83 0.23 6.39
C ALA A 152 -2.52 -1.17 6.94
N LEU A 153 -3.33 -2.18 6.62
CA LEU A 153 -3.05 -3.58 6.96
C LEU A 153 -1.80 -4.11 6.24
N THR A 154 -1.56 -3.71 4.99
CA THR A 154 -0.29 -4.07 4.29
C THR A 154 0.95 -3.50 4.98
N MET A 155 0.79 -2.40 5.71
CA MET A 155 1.87 -1.77 6.48
C MET A 155 2.10 -2.42 7.86
N ALA A 156 1.20 -3.31 8.29
CA ALA A 156 1.36 -3.99 9.58
C ALA A 156 2.59 -4.91 9.59
N TYR A 157 2.91 -5.54 8.46
CA TYR A 157 4.15 -6.31 8.33
C TYR A 157 4.50 -6.66 6.86
N PRO A 158 5.74 -6.37 6.39
CA PRO A 158 6.73 -5.49 7.00
C PRO A 158 6.36 -4.00 6.78
N PRO A 159 6.69 -3.10 7.70
CA PRO A 159 6.52 -1.66 7.53
C PRO A 159 7.56 -1.15 6.52
N ALA A 160 7.26 -1.24 5.23
CA ALA A 160 8.12 -0.63 4.23
C ALA A 160 7.65 0.80 3.96
N THR A 161 8.57 1.76 4.06
CA THR A 161 8.37 3.15 3.62
C THR A 161 7.77 3.26 2.23
N GLN A 162 8.07 2.31 1.35
CA GLN A 162 7.55 2.26 -0.01
C GLN A 162 6.01 2.17 -0.07
N TYR A 163 5.35 1.68 0.98
CA TYR A 163 3.88 1.52 1.00
C TYR A 163 3.17 2.83 1.34
N ILE A 164 3.88 3.75 1.99
CA ILE A 164 3.42 5.09 2.32
C ILE A 164 3.09 5.88 1.06
N CYS A 165 3.80 5.64 -0.04
CA CYS A 165 3.54 6.28 -1.33
C CYS A 165 2.12 6.05 -1.88
N VAL A 166 1.40 5.04 -1.36
CA VAL A 166 -0.01 4.80 -1.68
C VAL A 166 -0.92 5.31 -0.56
N VAL A 167 -0.57 5.04 0.70
CA VAL A 167 -1.41 5.40 1.86
C VAL A 167 -1.50 6.92 2.05
N VAL A 168 -0.39 7.65 2.00
CA VAL A 168 -0.35 9.09 2.30
C VAL A 168 -1.22 9.92 1.36
N PRO A 169 -1.19 9.73 0.03
CA PRO A 169 -2.08 10.46 -0.87
C PRO A 169 -3.57 10.14 -0.65
N LEU A 170 -3.91 8.86 -0.45
CA LEU A 170 -5.29 8.45 -0.15
C LEU A 170 -5.78 9.06 1.16
N LEU A 171 -4.92 9.02 2.19
CA LEU A 171 -5.19 9.55 3.51
C LEU A 171 -5.31 11.08 3.51
N ALA A 172 -4.50 11.78 2.72
CA ALA A 172 -4.61 13.22 2.54
C ALA A 172 -5.98 13.59 1.96
N VAL A 173 -6.40 12.92 0.89
CA VAL A 173 -7.71 13.16 0.28
C VAL A 173 -8.82 12.86 1.28
N TYR A 174 -8.77 11.72 1.95
CA TYR A 174 -9.80 11.34 2.92
C TYR A 174 -9.87 12.30 4.12
N ALA A 175 -8.71 12.70 4.64
CA ALA A 175 -8.64 13.59 5.79
C ALA A 175 -9.18 15.00 5.48
N VAL A 176 -8.93 15.49 4.26
CA VAL A 176 -9.39 16.81 3.82
C VAL A 176 -10.87 16.80 3.41
N SER A 177 -11.32 15.74 2.74
CA SER A 177 -12.66 15.69 2.14
C SER A 177 -13.75 15.06 3.03
N ILE A 178 -13.38 14.16 3.95
CA ILE A 178 -14.35 13.32 4.68
C ILE A 178 -14.20 13.47 6.20
N ASN A 179 -13.02 13.19 6.77
CA ASN A 179 -12.84 13.25 8.22
C ASN A 179 -11.42 13.72 8.63
N ARG A 180 -11.35 14.91 9.23
CA ARG A 180 -10.10 15.55 9.70
C ARG A 180 -9.37 14.80 10.81
N ASP A 181 -10.02 13.89 11.53
CA ASP A 181 -9.38 13.08 12.60
C ASP A 181 -8.22 12.24 12.04
N TYR A 182 -8.28 11.88 10.77
CA TYR A 182 -7.23 11.13 10.07
C TYR A 182 -5.97 11.96 9.78
N MET A 183 -6.00 13.28 10.04
CA MET A 183 -4.84 14.17 9.90
C MET A 183 -3.71 13.78 10.84
N LEU A 184 -4.01 13.25 12.03
CA LEU A 184 -2.98 12.75 12.95
C LEU A 184 -2.23 11.57 12.34
N SER A 185 -2.96 10.57 11.82
CA SER A 185 -2.38 9.43 11.12
C SER A 185 -1.50 9.87 9.95
N TRP A 186 -1.95 10.89 9.21
CA TRP A 186 -1.21 11.45 8.09
C TRP A 186 0.10 12.10 8.53
N LYS A 187 0.06 12.94 9.57
CA LYS A 187 1.25 13.61 10.12
C LYS A 187 2.27 12.59 10.63
N LEU A 188 1.83 11.57 11.36
CA LEU A 188 2.70 10.51 11.87
C LEU A 188 3.39 9.75 10.72
N LEU A 189 2.62 9.37 9.69
CA LEU A 189 3.17 8.70 8.51
C LEU A 189 4.14 9.59 7.73
N ALA A 190 3.83 10.87 7.54
CA ALA A 190 4.67 11.82 6.80
C ALA A 190 5.99 12.08 7.53
N VAL A 191 5.95 12.31 8.85
CA VAL A 191 7.16 12.48 9.68
C VAL A 191 7.99 11.21 9.66
N GLY A 192 7.37 10.06 9.93
CA GLY A 192 8.08 8.77 9.91
C GLY A 192 8.69 8.46 8.55
N ALA A 193 7.99 8.75 7.45
CA ALA A 193 8.53 8.59 6.10
C ALA A 193 9.72 9.51 5.84
N THR A 194 9.64 10.77 6.26
CA THR A 194 10.72 11.75 6.08
C THR A 194 11.98 11.31 6.83
N VAL A 195 11.84 10.85 8.08
CA VAL A 195 12.95 10.33 8.89
C VAL A 195 13.59 9.11 8.22
N VAL A 196 12.82 8.16 7.66
CA VAL A 196 13.44 7.01 6.97
C VAL A 196 13.98 7.39 5.59
N MET A 197 13.42 8.38 4.89
CA MET A 197 14.01 8.86 3.63
C MET A 197 15.40 9.47 3.87
N THR A 198 15.62 10.15 4.99
CA THR A 198 16.94 10.69 5.34
C THR A 198 17.97 9.60 5.64
N VAL A 199 17.54 8.42 6.08
CA VAL A 199 18.41 7.25 6.31
C VAL A 199 19.13 6.81 5.03
N SER A 200 18.47 6.98 3.87
CA SER A 200 19.00 6.61 2.55
C SER A 200 19.33 7.84 1.69
N LEU A 201 19.60 8.99 2.30
CA LEU A 201 19.79 10.24 1.56
C LEU A 201 20.95 10.14 0.57
N SER A 202 22.07 9.53 0.96
CA SER A 202 23.24 9.37 0.08
C SER A 202 22.94 8.53 -1.15
N THR A 203 22.16 7.46 -1.02
CA THR A 203 21.77 6.62 -2.16
C THR A 203 20.76 7.32 -3.06
N HIS A 204 19.90 8.17 -2.50
CA HIS A 204 18.97 9.01 -3.27
C HIS A 204 19.67 10.13 -4.04
N LEU A 205 20.77 10.67 -3.51
CA LEU A 205 21.56 11.73 -4.17
C LEU A 205 22.57 11.17 -5.17
N LEU A 206 22.89 9.87 -5.12
CA LEU A 206 23.89 9.25 -5.98
C LEU A 206 23.62 9.45 -7.49
N PRO A 207 22.38 9.28 -8.01
CA PRO A 207 22.11 9.54 -9.43
C PRO A 207 22.38 10.99 -9.83
N ILE A 208 22.10 11.95 -8.93
CA ILE A 208 22.38 13.37 -9.17
C ILE A 208 23.89 13.60 -9.19
N ALA A 209 24.62 13.07 -8.20
CA ALA A 209 26.08 13.16 -8.13
C ALA A 209 26.74 12.63 -9.42
N VAL A 210 26.30 11.47 -9.91
CA VAL A 210 26.85 10.84 -11.12
C VAL A 210 26.47 11.60 -12.39
N SER A 211 25.24 12.11 -12.49
CA SER A 211 24.75 12.74 -13.72
C SER A 211 25.16 14.20 -13.88
N THR A 212 25.23 14.97 -12.79
CA THR A 212 25.51 16.41 -12.85
C THR A 212 26.92 16.77 -12.42
N GLY A 213 27.61 15.89 -11.67
CA GLY A 213 28.90 16.19 -11.06
C GLY A 213 28.85 17.28 -9.98
N TRP A 214 27.66 17.72 -9.56
CA TRP A 214 27.51 18.79 -8.55
C TRP A 214 27.92 18.36 -7.15
N ILE A 215 27.90 17.05 -6.89
CA ILE A 215 28.26 16.44 -5.62
C ILE A 215 29.29 15.37 -5.93
N GLU A 216 30.42 15.40 -5.23
CA GLU A 216 31.44 14.37 -5.40
C GLU A 216 30.95 13.01 -4.88
N VAL A 217 31.12 11.95 -5.67
CA VAL A 217 30.68 10.60 -5.28
C VAL A 217 31.41 10.12 -4.02
N SER A 218 32.68 10.47 -3.85
CA SER A 218 33.49 10.15 -2.67
C SER A 218 32.90 10.78 -1.39
N SER A 219 32.36 11.99 -1.49
CA SER A 219 31.72 12.69 -0.37
C SER A 219 30.43 11.99 0.07
N LEU A 220 29.64 11.47 -0.88
CA LEU A 220 28.45 10.67 -0.56
C LEU A 220 28.80 9.30 0.04
N ALA A 221 29.86 8.66 -0.45
CA ALA A 221 30.37 7.40 0.09
C ALA A 221 30.86 7.59 1.53
N HIS A 222 31.69 8.61 1.77
CA HIS A 222 32.16 8.95 3.12
C HIS A 222 31.00 9.29 4.07
N PHE A 223 30.00 10.07 3.61
CA PHE A 223 28.80 10.32 4.39
C PHE A 223 28.06 9.02 4.74
N PHE A 224 27.88 8.12 3.76
CA PHE A 224 27.25 6.82 3.99
C PHE A 224 28.02 6.00 5.03
N ASP A 225 29.34 5.96 4.97
CA ASP A 225 30.17 5.20 5.90
C ASP A 225 30.06 5.75 7.32
N VAL A 226 30.18 7.07 7.50
CA VAL A 226 30.02 7.73 8.82
C VAL A 226 28.62 7.52 9.37
N TRP A 227 27.58 7.61 8.54
CA TRP A 227 26.19 7.45 8.97
C TRP A 227 25.85 6.02 9.39
N ASN A 228 26.52 5.04 8.78
CA ASN A 228 26.38 3.62 9.10
C ASN A 228 27.41 3.11 10.12
N ALA A 229 28.39 3.93 10.51
CA ALA A 229 29.38 3.57 11.53
C ALA A 229 28.69 3.30 12.88
N GLY A 230 29.16 2.30 13.62
CA GLY A 230 28.64 1.95 14.95
C GLY A 230 27.70 0.74 15.01
N GLY A 231 27.56 -0.02 13.93
CA GLY A 231 26.80 -1.28 13.93
C GLY A 231 25.34 -1.05 14.35
N THR A 232 24.85 -1.80 15.34
CA THR A 232 23.47 -1.72 15.84
C THR A 232 23.05 -0.33 16.31
N TRP A 233 23.99 0.50 16.78
CA TRP A 233 23.74 1.84 17.29
C TRP A 233 24.12 2.95 16.31
N SER A 234 24.35 2.61 15.04
CA SER A 234 24.59 3.60 14.01
C SER A 234 23.43 4.61 13.89
N VAL A 235 23.74 5.82 13.43
CA VAL A 235 22.73 6.86 13.18
C VAL A 235 21.66 6.33 12.22
N TRP A 236 22.09 5.56 11.21
CA TRP A 236 21.22 4.84 10.29
C TRP A 236 20.19 3.96 11.02
N ASN A 237 20.63 3.09 11.92
CA ASN A 237 19.75 2.16 12.64
C ASN A 237 18.77 2.89 13.56
N VAL A 238 19.26 3.88 14.30
CA VAL A 238 18.44 4.67 15.23
C VAL A 238 17.35 5.43 14.46
N GLN A 239 17.69 6.10 13.37
CA GLN A 239 16.71 6.81 12.53
C GLN A 239 15.73 5.85 11.86
N PHE A 240 16.20 4.70 11.37
CA PHE A 240 15.33 3.69 10.78
C PHE A 240 14.30 3.19 11.79
N VAL A 241 14.71 2.91 13.02
CA VAL A 241 13.82 2.47 14.11
C VAL A 241 12.82 3.58 14.47
N ILE A 242 13.29 4.80 14.71
CA ILE A 242 12.42 5.94 15.06
C ILE A 242 11.39 6.19 13.96
N GLY A 243 11.84 6.30 12.72
CA GLY A 243 10.97 6.52 11.57
C GLY A 243 9.96 5.38 11.39
N SER A 244 10.38 4.13 11.58
CA SER A 244 9.47 2.96 11.54
C SER A 244 8.44 2.98 12.66
N ILE A 245 8.81 3.40 13.88
CA ILE A 245 7.88 3.55 15.02
C ILE A 245 6.78 4.55 14.68
N PHE A 246 7.13 5.72 14.15
CA PHE A 246 6.14 6.71 13.70
C PHE A 246 5.21 6.15 12.62
N GLN A 247 5.76 5.37 11.68
CA GLN A 247 4.96 4.75 10.61
C GLN A 247 4.01 3.68 11.14
N TYR A 248 4.43 2.89 12.13
CA TYR A 248 3.56 1.93 12.80
C TYR A 248 2.43 2.62 13.55
N PHE A 249 2.74 3.65 14.35
CA PHE A 249 1.72 4.41 15.05
C PHE A 249 0.74 5.07 14.10
N GLY A 250 1.23 5.67 13.00
CA GLY A 250 0.38 6.27 11.98
C GLY A 250 -0.50 5.26 11.24
N SER A 251 0.02 4.07 10.93
CA SER A 251 -0.75 3.00 10.29
C SER A 251 -1.80 2.42 11.25
N PHE A 252 -1.42 2.18 12.50
CA PHE A 252 -2.33 1.67 13.52
C PHE A 252 -3.42 2.69 13.87
N SER A 253 -3.12 3.98 13.90
CA SER A 253 -4.13 5.02 14.14
C SER A 253 -5.17 5.09 13.02
N ILE A 254 -4.83 4.78 11.75
CA ILE A 254 -5.83 4.61 10.68
C ILE A 254 -6.83 3.52 11.06
N LEU A 255 -6.33 2.37 11.51
CA LEU A 255 -7.19 1.25 11.93
C LEU A 255 -8.01 1.63 13.16
N LEU A 256 -7.37 2.24 14.17
CA LEU A 256 -8.04 2.72 15.37
C LEU A 256 -9.20 3.66 15.02
N PHE A 257 -8.97 4.71 14.23
CA PHE A 257 -10.03 5.64 13.84
C PHE A 257 -11.10 4.98 12.96
N ALA A 258 -10.72 3.99 12.14
CA ALA A 258 -11.68 3.23 11.36
C ALA A 258 -12.63 2.40 12.23
N TYR A 259 -12.19 1.87 13.37
CA TYR A 259 -13.04 1.03 14.24
C TYR A 259 -13.62 1.79 15.44
N TYR A 260 -12.93 2.81 15.94
CA TYR A 260 -13.32 3.59 17.12
C TYR A 260 -14.68 4.28 16.94
N GLY A 261 -14.94 4.86 15.76
CA GLY A 261 -16.23 5.48 15.45
C GLY A 261 -17.39 4.48 15.48
N ARG A 262 -17.17 3.22 15.06
CA ARG A 262 -18.18 2.15 15.18
C ARG A 262 -18.38 1.72 16.62
N PHE A 263 -17.28 1.56 17.35
CA PHE A 263 -17.34 1.16 18.76
C PHE A 263 -18.06 2.21 19.62
N ARG A 264 -17.79 3.50 19.40
CA ARG A 264 -18.45 4.59 20.11
C ARG A 264 -19.95 4.66 19.81
N ARG A 265 -20.35 4.48 18.55
CA ARG A 265 -21.77 4.40 18.16
C ARG A 265 -22.46 3.20 18.80
N TYR A 266 -21.85 2.02 18.74
CA TYR A 266 -22.36 0.82 19.42
C TYR A 266 -22.54 1.02 20.94
N LEU A 267 -21.59 1.70 21.59
CA LEU A 267 -21.70 2.03 23.01
C LEU A 267 -22.78 3.09 23.30
N ALA A 268 -22.96 4.08 22.43
CA ALA A 268 -24.01 5.10 22.57
C ALA A 268 -25.40 4.48 22.41
N GLU A 269 -25.59 3.64 21.39
CA GLU A 269 -26.81 2.85 21.16
C GLU A 269 -27.14 1.96 22.37
N ARG A 270 -26.15 1.29 22.96
CA ARG A 270 -26.35 0.50 24.19
C ARG A 270 -26.65 1.32 25.44
N ARG A 271 -26.25 2.60 25.48
CA ARG A 271 -26.50 3.50 26.61
C ARG A 271 -27.80 4.28 26.49
N GLY A 272 -28.57 4.07 25.42
CA GLY A 272 -29.75 4.90 25.11
C GLY A 272 -29.40 6.37 24.93
N ALA A 273 -28.13 6.69 24.67
CA ALA A 273 -27.66 8.04 24.44
C ALA A 273 -27.74 8.31 22.95
N ASP A 274 -28.48 9.36 22.57
CA ASP A 274 -28.63 9.75 21.18
C ASP A 274 -27.26 10.12 20.60
N PRO A 275 -26.79 9.44 19.53
CA PRO A 275 -25.45 9.68 19.00
C PRO A 275 -25.42 10.98 18.19
N ALA A 276 -24.97 12.06 18.83
CA ALA A 276 -24.54 13.29 18.16
C ALA A 276 -23.20 13.11 17.42
#